data_AF-A0A3C0WZD5-F1
#
_entry.id   AF-A0A3C0WZD5-F1
#
_cell.length_a   1.000
_cell.length_b   1.000
_cell.length_c   1.000
_cell.angle_alpha   90.00
_cell.angle_beta   90.00
_cell.angle_gamma   90.00
#
_symmetry.space_group_name_H-M   'P 1'
#
loop_
_entity.id
_entity.type
_entity.pdbx_description
1 polymer ?
#
loop_
_entity_poly.entity_id
_entity_poly.type
_entity_poly.pdbx_seq_one_letter_code
_entity_poly.pdbx_strand_id
1 'polypeptide(L)'
;MLRKRGEKQVRDFLIRVKNIFLSKKFIGFCLIGIVNTFNTAFFSWLAHLKIQENISAYIGYFISLTINYALNSVIVFKKRLSLRKYLRFLLSYVPNLLIYTLASMLTINVLKINQFWATAIATAVGGPITFVIIKLFAFEGLPKKEDIDT
;
A
#
# COMPACT_ATOMS: atom_id res chain seq x y z
N MET A 1 3.74 -27.63 28.08
CA MET A 1 3.35 -26.22 28.35
C MET A 1 3.86 -25.21 27.31
N LEU A 2 5.03 -25.41 26.68
CA LEU A 2 5.59 -24.48 25.67
C LEU A 2 4.73 -24.31 24.40
N ARG A 3 4.10 -25.39 23.91
CA ARG A 3 3.24 -25.38 22.71
C ARG A 3 2.01 -24.47 22.84
N LYS A 4 1.33 -24.48 24.00
CA LYS A 4 0.18 -23.59 24.30
C LYS A 4 0.58 -22.11 24.40
N ARG A 5 1.84 -21.81 24.75
CA ARG A 5 2.35 -20.42 24.86
C ARG A 5 2.62 -19.83 23.47
N GLY A 6 3.19 -20.61 22.56
CA GLY A 6 3.39 -20.22 21.16
C GLY A 6 2.07 -20.00 20.42
N GLU A 7 1.11 -20.92 20.54
CA GLU A 7 -0.22 -20.79 19.93
C GLU A 7 -0.97 -19.53 20.40
N LYS A 8 -0.89 -19.21 21.70
CA LYS A 8 -1.50 -17.99 22.26
C LYS A 8 -0.82 -16.73 21.72
N GLN A 9 0.50 -16.74 21.59
CA GLN A 9 1.26 -15.59 21.08
C GLN A 9 1.00 -15.33 19.59
N VAL A 10 0.87 -16.40 18.78
CA VAL A 10 0.48 -16.31 17.36
C VAL A 10 -0.95 -15.79 17.23
N ARG A 11 -1.88 -16.29 18.03
CA ARG A 11 -3.27 -15.82 18.02
C ARG A 11 -3.38 -14.33 18.39
N ASP A 12 -2.68 -13.89 19.43
CA ASP A 12 -2.63 -12.49 19.85
C ASP A 12 -2.00 -11.59 18.77
N PHE A 13 -1.06 -12.11 17.97
CA PHE A 13 -0.50 -11.40 16.83
C PHE A 13 -1.50 -11.30 15.67
N LEU A 14 -2.20 -12.39 15.34
CA LEU A 14 -3.22 -12.39 14.28
C LEU A 14 -4.39 -11.45 14.58
N ILE A 15 -4.86 -11.41 15.84
CA ILE A 15 -5.92 -10.48 16.27
C ILE A 15 -5.45 -9.03 16.12
N ARG A 16 -4.20 -8.73 16.51
CA ARG A 16 -3.58 -7.42 16.30
C ARG A 16 -3.56 -7.01 14.84
N VAL A 17 -3.09 -7.91 13.96
CA VAL A 17 -3.04 -7.67 12.52
C VAL A 17 -4.45 -7.46 11.96
N LYS A 18 -5.43 -8.27 12.35
CA LYS A 18 -6.83 -8.10 11.92
C LYS A 18 -7.40 -6.73 12.32
N ASN A 19 -7.16 -6.28 13.56
CA ASN A 19 -7.63 -4.98 14.03
C ASN A 19 -6.93 -3.81 13.31
N ILE A 20 -5.70 -4.00 12.85
CA ILE A 20 -5.02 -3.03 11.98
C ILE A 20 -5.79 -2.88 10.65
N PHE A 21 -6.19 -3.97 10.03
CA PHE A 21 -6.95 -3.98 8.77
C PHE A 21 -8.40 -3.51 8.92
N LEU A 22 -9.04 -3.69 10.08
CA LEU A 22 -10.40 -3.17 10.32
C LEU A 22 -10.42 -1.74 10.86
N SER A 23 -9.27 -1.07 10.95
CA SER A 23 -9.22 0.30 11.46
C SER A 23 -9.73 1.32 10.44
N LYS A 24 -10.29 2.43 10.93
CA LYS A 24 -10.64 3.62 10.10
C LYS A 24 -9.47 4.08 9.22
N LYS A 25 -8.23 3.84 9.66
CA LYS A 25 -7.01 4.16 8.91
C LYS A 25 -6.83 3.29 7.67
N PHE A 26 -7.20 2.00 7.72
CA PHE A 26 -7.15 1.12 6.55
C PHE A 26 -8.18 1.54 5.51
N ILE A 27 -9.42 1.83 5.94
CA ILE A 27 -10.47 2.32 5.04
C ILE A 27 -10.03 3.63 4.39
N GLY A 28 -9.49 4.58 5.18
CA GLY A 28 -8.94 5.82 4.64
C GLY A 28 -7.78 5.60 3.67
N PHE A 29 -6.88 4.66 3.95
CA PHE A 29 -5.82 4.28 3.02
C PHE A 29 -6.36 3.72 1.71
N CYS A 30 -7.36 2.83 1.76
CA CYS A 30 -8.00 2.29 0.56
C CYS A 30 -8.68 3.39 -0.27
N LEU A 31 -9.41 4.30 0.38
CA LEU A 31 -10.06 5.43 -0.29
C LEU A 31 -9.03 6.35 -0.98
N ILE A 32 -7.94 6.68 -0.29
CA ILE A 32 -6.86 7.47 -0.90
C ILE A 32 -6.15 6.69 -2.01
N GLY A 33 -6.03 5.36 -1.89
CA GLY A 33 -5.49 4.49 -2.93
C GLY A 33 -6.31 4.53 -4.23
N ILE A 34 -7.64 4.56 -4.11
CA ILE A 34 -8.54 4.76 -5.26
C ILE A 34 -8.26 6.13 -5.90
N VAL A 35 -8.23 7.20 -5.11
CA VAL A 35 -7.91 8.57 -5.60
C VAL A 35 -6.54 8.62 -6.27
N ASN A 36 -5.53 7.95 -5.71
CA ASN A 36 -4.19 7.89 -6.29
C ASN A 36 -4.18 7.19 -7.66
N THR A 37 -5.00 6.15 -7.83
CA THR A 37 -5.12 5.43 -9.11
C THR A 37 -5.71 6.35 -10.17
N PHE A 38 -6.78 7.09 -9.83
CA PHE A 38 -7.34 8.12 -10.72
C PHE A 38 -6.33 9.22 -11.05
N ASN A 39 -5.61 9.74 -10.05
CA ASN A 39 -4.57 10.74 -10.27
C ASN A 39 -3.47 10.22 -11.20
N THR A 40 -3.07 8.96 -11.04
CA THR A 40 -2.01 8.37 -11.87
C THR A 40 -2.43 8.34 -13.34
N ALA A 41 -3.66 7.89 -13.61
CA ALA A 41 -4.21 7.91 -14.95
C ALA A 41 -4.35 9.35 -15.50
N PHE A 42 -4.88 10.27 -14.70
CA PHE A 42 -5.10 11.66 -15.09
C PHE A 42 -3.78 12.40 -15.40
N PHE A 43 -2.80 12.34 -14.51
CA PHE A 43 -1.52 13.02 -14.72
C PHE A 43 -0.67 12.37 -15.82
N SER A 44 -0.75 11.03 -15.99
CA SER A 44 -0.08 10.35 -17.11
C SER A 44 -0.73 10.70 -18.46
N TRP A 45 -2.05 10.88 -18.50
CA TRP A 45 -2.73 11.37 -19.70
C TRP A 45 -2.36 12.84 -19.98
N LEU A 46 -2.37 13.69 -18.95
CA LEU A 46 -2.03 15.11 -19.08
C LEU A 46 -0.59 15.33 -19.57
N ALA A 47 0.38 14.58 -19.02
CA ALA A 47 1.78 14.69 -19.44
C ALA A 47 2.02 14.13 -20.85
N HIS A 48 1.17 13.21 -21.33
CA HIS A 48 1.32 12.62 -22.66
C HIS A 48 1.04 13.65 -23.76
N LEU A 49 0.26 14.70 -23.46
CA LEU A 49 -0.01 15.80 -24.39
C LEU A 49 1.26 16.54 -24.84
N LYS A 50 2.37 16.44 -24.10
CA LYS A 50 3.63 17.14 -24.43
C LYS A 50 4.87 16.24 -24.46
N ILE A 51 4.76 14.98 -24.04
CA ILE A 51 5.90 14.09 -23.80
C ILE A 51 5.58 12.69 -24.34
N GLN A 52 6.61 11.95 -24.77
CA GLN A 52 6.52 10.53 -25.13
C GLN A 52 5.86 9.70 -24.02
N GLU A 53 5.07 8.69 -24.43
CA GLU A 53 4.21 7.88 -23.55
C GLU A 53 4.92 7.33 -22.32
N ASN A 54 6.10 6.73 -22.49
CA ASN A 54 6.82 6.09 -21.38
C ASN A 54 7.22 7.12 -20.30
N ILE A 55 7.76 8.27 -20.71
CA ILE A 55 8.18 9.31 -19.78
C ILE A 55 6.96 9.94 -19.10
N SER A 56 5.87 10.10 -19.84
CA SER A 56 4.62 10.59 -19.30
C SER A 56 4.07 9.72 -18.16
N ALA A 57 4.09 8.39 -18.34
CA ALA A 57 3.64 7.43 -17.34
C ALA A 57 4.46 7.53 -16.04
N TYR A 58 5.79 7.68 -16.14
CA TYR A 58 6.64 7.85 -14.97
C TYR A 58 6.35 9.17 -14.24
N ILE A 59 6.17 10.27 -14.97
CA ILE A 59 5.84 11.58 -14.38
C ILE A 59 4.49 11.52 -13.66
N GLY A 60 3.46 10.98 -14.31
CA GLY A 60 2.13 10.83 -13.72
C GLY A 60 2.12 9.96 -12.48
N TYR A 61 2.92 8.88 -12.49
CA TYR A 61 3.11 8.02 -11.32
C TYR A 61 3.79 8.75 -10.16
N PHE A 62 4.90 9.46 -10.40
CA PHE A 62 5.62 10.18 -9.33
C PHE A 62 4.80 11.31 -8.71
N ILE A 63 4.09 12.09 -9.54
CA ILE A 63 3.20 13.16 -9.05
C ILE A 63 2.10 12.57 -8.18
N SER A 64 1.47 11.50 -8.66
CA SER A 64 0.38 10.84 -7.92
C SER A 64 0.88 10.25 -6.61
N LEU A 65 2.05 9.60 -6.61
CA LEU A 65 2.65 9.05 -5.41
C LEU A 65 2.96 10.14 -4.37
N THR A 66 3.37 11.32 -4.82
CA THR A 66 3.60 12.49 -3.96
C THR A 66 2.30 12.96 -3.31
N ILE A 67 1.23 13.10 -4.10
CA ILE A 67 -0.11 13.48 -3.60
C ILE A 67 -0.62 12.42 -2.61
N ASN A 68 -0.46 11.14 -2.95
CA ASN A 68 -0.85 10.01 -2.12
C ASN A 68 -0.15 10.00 -0.76
N TYR A 69 1.16 10.31 -0.72
CA TYR A 69 1.89 10.48 0.52
C TYR A 69 1.34 11.64 1.36
N ALA A 70 1.07 12.78 0.73
CA ALA A 70 0.53 13.96 1.42
C ALA A 70 -0.85 13.68 2.02
N LEU A 71 -1.76 13.11 1.23
CA LEU A 71 -3.10 12.74 1.68
C LEU A 71 -3.05 11.69 2.81
N ASN A 72 -2.26 10.63 2.66
CA ASN A 72 -2.13 9.63 3.72
C ASN A 72 -1.55 10.24 5.00
N SER A 73 -0.53 11.09 4.89
CA SER A 73 0.08 11.73 6.06
C SER A 73 -0.89 12.66 6.78
N VAL A 74 -1.66 13.48 6.05
CA VAL A 74 -2.55 14.49 6.63
C VAL A 74 -3.88 13.90 7.08
N ILE A 75 -4.51 13.07 6.26
CA ILE A 75 -5.89 12.60 6.47
C ILE A 75 -5.91 11.31 7.30
N VAL A 76 -5.10 10.31 6.92
CA VAL A 76 -5.15 8.96 7.52
C VAL A 76 -4.34 8.89 8.81
N PHE A 77 -3.08 9.30 8.75
CA PHE A 77 -2.15 9.17 9.86
C PHE A 77 -2.06 10.44 10.73
N LYS A 78 -2.57 11.58 10.24
CA LYS A 78 -2.52 12.89 10.93
C LYS A 78 -1.12 13.22 11.46
N LYS A 79 -0.08 12.97 10.65
CA LYS A 79 1.33 13.21 10.97
C LYS A 79 1.88 14.36 10.15
N ARG A 80 2.84 15.10 10.71
CA ARG A 80 3.62 16.11 9.98
C ARG A 80 4.38 15.49 8.81
N LEU A 81 4.33 16.17 7.67
CA LEU A 81 5.09 15.89 6.46
C LEU A 81 6.59 15.97 6.78
N SER A 82 7.37 15.00 6.30
CA SER A 82 8.81 14.96 6.49
C SER A 82 9.44 14.16 5.37
N LEU A 83 10.53 14.67 4.79
CA LEU A 83 11.29 13.97 3.75
C LEU A 83 11.70 12.56 4.19
N ARG A 84 12.06 12.36 5.46
CA ARG A 84 12.39 11.04 5.99
C ARG A 84 11.21 10.06 5.90
N LYS A 85 9.98 10.54 6.15
CA LYS A 85 8.76 9.71 6.02
C LYS A 85 8.37 9.50 4.57
N TYR A 86 8.59 10.51 3.71
CA TYR A 86 8.38 10.39 2.27
C TYR A 86 9.26 9.29 1.66
N LEU A 87 10.55 9.27 1.99
CA LEU A 87 11.47 8.21 1.53
C LEU A 87 11.06 6.83 2.07
N ARG A 88 10.63 6.74 3.33
CA ARG A 88 10.09 5.48 3.88
C ARG A 88 8.80 5.04 3.19
N PHE A 89 7.95 5.99 2.80
CA PHE A 89 6.72 5.72 2.05
C PHE A 89 7.04 5.19 0.65
N LEU A 90 7.96 5.82 -0.07
CA LEU A 90 8.49 5.34 -1.36
C LEU A 90 9.05 3.91 -1.22
N LEU A 91 9.91 3.68 -0.22
CA LEU A 91 10.46 2.35 0.06
C LEU A 91 9.38 1.32 0.39
N SER A 92 8.27 1.74 1.01
CA SER A 92 7.15 0.84 1.32
C SER A 92 6.37 0.42 0.08
N TYR A 93 6.48 1.15 -1.03
CA TYR A 93 5.89 0.78 -2.32
C TYR A 93 6.79 -0.14 -3.15
N VAL A 94 8.07 -0.30 -2.81
CA VAL A 94 8.98 -1.22 -3.53
C VAL A 94 8.51 -2.69 -3.43
N PRO A 95 8.14 -3.21 -2.25
CA PRO A 95 7.56 -4.55 -2.14
C PRO A 95 6.26 -4.68 -2.94
N ASN A 96 5.44 -3.64 -3.00
CA ASN A 96 4.21 -3.63 -3.81
C ASN A 96 4.53 -3.84 -5.30
N LEU A 97 5.54 -3.14 -5.81
CA LEU A 97 5.97 -3.25 -7.20
C LEU A 97 6.55 -4.64 -7.51
N LEU A 98 7.29 -5.23 -6.57
CA LEU A 98 7.79 -6.61 -6.68
C LEU A 98 6.65 -7.63 -6.70
N ILE A 99 5.69 -7.54 -5.77
CA ILE A 99 4.52 -8.41 -5.72
C ILE A 99 3.71 -8.29 -7.00
N TYR A 100 3.48 -7.06 -7.48
CA TYR A 100 2.79 -6.80 -8.73
C TYR A 100 3.52 -7.44 -9.91
N THR A 101 4.84 -7.27 -10.01
CA THR A 101 5.64 -7.85 -11.09
C THR A 101 5.59 -9.38 -11.07
N LEU A 102 5.77 -10.00 -9.90
CA LEU A 102 5.74 -11.46 -9.74
C LEU A 102 4.34 -12.03 -10.03
N ALA A 103 3.29 -11.40 -9.50
CA ALA A 103 1.91 -11.82 -9.75
C ALA A 103 1.54 -11.66 -11.22
N SER A 104 1.91 -10.54 -11.86
CA SER A 104 1.67 -10.32 -13.28
C SER A 104 2.39 -11.36 -14.15
N MET A 105 3.68 -11.61 -13.89
CA MET A 105 4.46 -12.64 -14.59
C MET A 105 3.84 -14.03 -14.45
N LEU A 106 3.45 -14.43 -13.23
CA LEU A 106 2.84 -15.74 -12.99
C LEU A 106 1.48 -15.86 -13.69
N THR A 107 0.65 -14.83 -13.58
CA THR A 107 -0.73 -14.89 -14.06
C THR A 107 -0.82 -14.79 -15.59
N ILE A 108 0.02 -13.96 -16.21
CA ILE A 108 0.03 -13.78 -17.67
C ILE A 108 0.78 -14.95 -18.34
N ASN A 109 1.96 -15.32 -17.85
CA ASN A 109 2.79 -16.32 -18.54
C ASN A 109 2.41 -17.77 -18.22
N VAL A 110 1.98 -18.06 -16.98
CA VAL A 110 1.64 -19.43 -16.56
C VAL A 110 0.15 -19.69 -16.70
N LEU A 111 -0.69 -18.78 -16.21
CA LEU A 111 -2.14 -18.97 -16.17
C LEU A 111 -2.86 -18.42 -17.41
N LYS A 112 -2.17 -17.70 -18.30
CA LYS A 112 -2.70 -17.07 -19.53
C LYS A 112 -3.98 -16.25 -19.30
N ILE A 113 -4.14 -15.67 -18.12
CA ILE A 113 -5.29 -14.84 -17.80
C ILE A 113 -5.07 -13.45 -18.41
N ASN A 114 -6.16 -12.80 -18.83
CA ASN A 114 -6.12 -11.43 -19.33
C ASN A 114 -5.44 -10.49 -18.31
N GLN A 115 -4.60 -9.59 -18.82
CA GLN A 115 -3.83 -8.59 -18.07
C GLN A 115 -4.69 -7.78 -17.08
N PHE A 116 -5.95 -7.51 -17.41
CA PHE A 116 -6.88 -6.85 -16.49
C PHE A 116 -7.05 -7.61 -15.17
N TRP A 117 -7.39 -8.91 -15.26
CA TRP A 117 -7.62 -9.75 -14.08
C TRP A 117 -6.33 -10.03 -13.31
N ALA A 118 -5.21 -10.20 -14.02
CA ALA A 118 -3.89 -10.33 -13.40
C ALA A 118 -3.55 -9.09 -12.54
N THR A 119 -3.79 -7.90 -13.10
CA THR A 119 -3.54 -6.61 -12.43
C THR A 119 -4.47 -6.40 -11.24
N ALA A 120 -5.75 -6.75 -11.37
CA ALA A 120 -6.73 -6.63 -10.30
C ALA A 120 -6.37 -7.52 -9.09
N ILE A 121 -6.02 -8.79 -9.32
CA ILE A 121 -5.63 -9.74 -8.26
C ILE A 121 -4.34 -9.26 -7.58
N ALA A 122 -3.34 -8.89 -8.37
CA ALA A 122 -2.06 -8.40 -7.86
C ALA A 122 -2.24 -7.18 -6.95
N THR A 123 -3.10 -6.25 -7.35
CA THR A 123 -3.39 -5.02 -6.59
C THR A 123 -4.21 -5.31 -5.34
N ALA A 124 -5.19 -6.23 -5.42
CA ALA A 124 -6.01 -6.64 -4.28
C ALA A 124 -5.19 -7.32 -3.18
N VAL A 125 -4.14 -8.06 -3.52
CA VAL A 125 -3.22 -8.68 -2.56
C VAL A 125 -2.13 -7.71 -2.11
N GLY A 126 -1.55 -6.94 -3.05
CA GLY A 126 -0.47 -5.99 -2.78
C GLY A 126 -0.89 -4.82 -1.90
N GLY A 127 -2.12 -4.32 -2.06
CA GLY A 127 -2.65 -3.18 -1.30
C GLY A 127 -2.63 -3.39 0.22
N PRO A 128 -3.23 -4.48 0.76
CA PRO A 128 -3.18 -4.82 2.18
C PRO A 128 -1.75 -4.94 2.73
N ILE A 129 -0.84 -5.58 2.00
CA ILE A 129 0.56 -5.74 2.40
C ILE A 129 1.24 -4.36 2.48
N THR A 130 1.04 -3.54 1.46
CA THR A 130 1.57 -2.17 1.39
C THR A 130 1.09 -1.32 2.56
N PHE A 131 -0.19 -1.43 2.94
CA PHE A 131 -0.72 -0.73 4.11
C PHE A 131 -0.01 -1.13 5.40
N VAL A 132 0.19 -2.43 5.63
CA VAL A 132 0.89 -2.92 6.83
C VAL A 132 2.31 -2.37 6.88
N ILE A 133 3.04 -2.43 5.76
CA ILE A 133 4.41 -1.92 5.68
C ILE A 133 4.44 -0.41 5.95
N ILE A 134 3.56 0.36 5.32
CA ILE A 134 3.46 1.82 5.53
C ILE A 134 3.15 2.14 7.00
N LYS A 135 2.18 1.47 7.60
CA LYS A 135 1.79 1.70 8.99
C LYS A 135 2.95 1.38 9.94
N LEU A 136 3.63 0.25 9.72
CA LEU A 136 4.72 -0.21 10.60
C LEU A 136 6.01 0.59 10.40
N PHE A 137 6.42 0.81 9.15
CA PHE A 137 7.73 1.34 8.81
C PHE A 137 7.74 2.85 8.64
N ALA A 138 6.68 3.43 8.06
CA ALA A 138 6.63 4.85 7.75
C ALA A 138 6.01 5.71 8.86
N PHE A 139 5.00 5.22 9.59
CA PHE A 139 4.18 6.09 10.45
C PHE A 139 4.11 5.74 11.95
N GLU A 140 3.78 4.52 12.36
CA GLU A 140 3.32 4.28 13.75
C GLU A 140 3.83 3.00 14.44
N GLY A 141 4.35 2.00 13.72
CA GLY A 141 4.74 0.72 14.36
C GLY A 141 3.54 -0.14 14.77
N LEU A 142 3.79 -1.28 15.44
CA LEU A 142 2.72 -2.18 15.91
C LEU A 142 1.98 -1.56 17.12
N PRO A 143 0.65 -1.71 17.22
CA PRO A 143 -0.08 -1.32 18.43
C PRO A 143 0.45 -2.08 19.65
N LYS A 144 0.64 -1.37 20.76
CA LYS A 144 1.04 -2.00 22.03
C LYS A 144 -0.10 -2.86 22.55
N LYS A 145 0.25 -3.90 23.33
CA LYS A 145 -0.74 -4.86 23.84
C LYS A 145 -1.83 -4.19 24.70
N GLU A 146 -1.46 -3.09 25.37
CA GLU A 146 -2.31 -2.29 26.26
C GLU A 146 -3.43 -1.53 25.53
N ASP A 147 -3.27 -1.22 24.23
CA ASP A 147 -4.23 -0.44 23.44
C ASP A 147 -5.39 -1.29 22.84
N ILE A 148 -5.42 -2.59 23.15
CA ILE A 148 -6.35 -3.58 22.54
C ILE A 148 -7.39 -4.06 23.56
N ASP A 149 -7.08 -3.95 24.85
CA ASP A 149 -7.96 -4.32 25.97
C ASP A 149 -8.79 -3.12 26.50
N THR A 150 -8.81 -1.99 25.79
CA THR A 150 -9.74 -0.85 26.01
C THR A 150 -10.71 -0.71 24.85
#